data_AF-A0A8J6M4A4-F1
#
_entry.id   AF-A0A8J6M4A4-F1
#
_cell.length_a   1.000
_cell.length_b   1.000
_cell.length_c   1.000
_cell.angle_alpha   90.00
_cell.angle_beta   90.00
_cell.angle_gamma   90.00
#
_symmetry.space_group_name_H-M   'P 1'
#
loop_
_entity.id
_entity.type
_entity.pdbx_description
1 polymer ?
#
loop_
_entity_poly.entity_id
_entity_poly.type
_entity_poly.pdbx_seq_one_letter_code
_entity_poly.pdbx_strand_id
1 'polypeptide(L)'
;MTMMDCVELTAEKENYAKYGVHKGMQGWICLDDSANGTWLVNFPQCGEEDDIAEISVTEADLAVIPVIDAAINEAIKAQFDALEKTSKSFSGQDDLSDYMV
;
A
#
# COMPACT_ATOMS: atom_id res chain seq x y z
N MET A 1 13.29 -8.85 -13.20
CA MET A 1 13.10 -9.29 -11.81
C MET A 1 12.99 -10.80 -11.80
N THR A 2 13.22 -11.43 -10.66
CA THR A 2 13.08 -12.88 -10.42
C THR A 2 12.34 -13.12 -9.10
N MET A 3 11.82 -14.33 -8.89
CA MET A 3 11.20 -14.72 -7.61
C MET A 3 12.14 -14.39 -6.44
N MET A 4 11.57 -13.91 -5.33
CA MET A 4 12.27 -13.42 -4.14
C MET A 4 13.09 -12.12 -4.33
N ASP A 5 13.09 -11.49 -5.50
CA ASP A 5 13.63 -10.13 -5.62
C ASP A 5 12.85 -9.20 -4.68
N CYS A 6 13.59 -8.45 -3.88
CA CYS A 6 13.05 -7.37 -3.07
C CYS A 6 12.77 -6.16 -3.98
N VAL A 7 11.57 -5.60 -3.87
CA VAL A 7 11.13 -4.48 -4.70
C VAL A 7 10.47 -3.39 -3.86
N GLU A 8 10.52 -2.15 -4.34
CA GLU A 8 9.79 -1.01 -3.82
C GLU A 8 8.78 -0.51 -4.87
N LEU A 9 7.57 -0.20 -4.44
CA LEU A 9 6.57 0.45 -5.27
C LEU A 9 6.90 1.93 -5.43
N THR A 10 7.17 2.36 -6.66
CA THR A 10 7.62 3.72 -6.97
C THR A 10 6.49 4.66 -7.42
N ALA A 11 5.30 4.13 -7.69
CA ALA A 11 4.14 4.88 -8.17
C ALA A 11 2.94 4.78 -7.21
N GLU A 12 2.29 5.92 -6.95
CA GLU A 12 1.01 5.96 -6.23
C GLU A 12 -0.13 5.85 -7.24
N LYS A 13 -0.99 4.84 -7.09
CA LYS A 13 -2.13 4.61 -7.98
C LYS A 13 -3.31 4.03 -7.21
N GLU A 14 -4.52 4.42 -7.60
CA GLU A 14 -5.76 3.98 -6.95
C GLU A 14 -5.95 2.46 -6.97
N ASN A 15 -5.50 1.79 -8.03
CA ASN A 15 -5.58 0.33 -8.15
C ASN A 15 -4.67 -0.41 -7.15
N TYR A 16 -3.66 0.25 -6.57
CA TYR A 16 -2.82 -0.28 -5.49
C TYR A 16 -3.35 0.19 -4.13
N ALA A 17 -3.67 1.48 -4.01
CA ALA A 17 -4.14 2.12 -2.79
C ALA A 17 -5.43 1.47 -2.24
N LYS A 18 -6.32 0.97 -3.10
CA LYS A 18 -7.52 0.23 -2.67
C LYS A 18 -7.24 -1.06 -1.89
N TYR A 19 -6.02 -1.57 -1.95
CA TYR A 19 -5.53 -2.71 -1.16
C TYR A 19 -4.63 -2.27 0.00
N GLY A 20 -4.56 -0.97 0.30
CA GLY A 20 -3.66 -0.41 1.32
C GLY A 20 -2.20 -0.33 0.89
N VAL A 21 -1.89 -0.62 -0.38
CA VAL A 21 -0.53 -0.55 -0.91
C VAL A 21 -0.27 0.83 -1.50
N HIS A 22 0.72 1.52 -0.94
CA HIS A 22 1.07 2.89 -1.30
C HIS A 22 2.52 3.01 -1.76
N LYS A 23 2.80 4.07 -2.50
CA LYS A 23 4.15 4.40 -2.96
C LYS A 23 5.14 4.41 -1.79
N GLY A 24 6.29 3.78 -2.01
CA GLY A 24 7.36 3.58 -1.04
C GLY A 24 7.25 2.27 -0.27
N MET A 25 6.12 1.55 -0.36
CA MET A 25 6.01 0.22 0.24
C MET A 25 6.89 -0.78 -0.49
N GLN A 26 7.43 -1.72 0.28
CA GLN A 26 8.40 -2.71 -0.12
C GLN A 26 7.81 -4.11 -0.03
N GLY A 27 8.19 -4.98 -0.95
CA GLY A 27 7.67 -6.34 -1.05
C GLY A 27 8.62 -7.27 -1.79
N TRP A 28 8.24 -8.53 -1.95
CA TRP A 28 9.00 -9.50 -2.73
C TRP A 28 8.16 -10.08 -3.87
N ILE A 29 8.85 -10.49 -4.94
CA ILE A 29 8.21 -11.19 -6.05
C ILE A 29 7.84 -12.62 -5.64
N CYS A 30 6.56 -12.98 -5.78
CA CYS A 30 6.03 -14.29 -5.34
C CYS A 30 6.15 -15.40 -6.39
N LEU A 31 6.25 -15.05 -7.68
CA LEU A 31 6.23 -16.01 -8.78
C LEU A 31 7.47 -15.86 -9.66
N ASP A 32 7.93 -16.97 -10.24
CA ASP A 32 9.07 -16.98 -11.16
C ASP A 32 8.81 -16.22 -12.47
N ASP A 33 7.53 -16.13 -12.89
CA ASP A 33 7.14 -15.55 -14.17
C ASP A 33 6.30 -14.27 -14.00
N SER A 34 6.64 -13.27 -14.81
CA SER A 34 5.77 -12.11 -15.02
C SER A 34 4.63 -12.45 -15.99
N ALA A 35 3.44 -11.89 -15.77
CA ALA A 35 2.32 -12.00 -16.70
C ALA A 35 2.00 -10.61 -17.25
N ASN A 36 2.03 -10.43 -18.57
CA ASN A 36 1.66 -9.18 -19.25
C ASN A 36 2.39 -7.93 -18.71
N GLY A 37 3.68 -8.04 -18.37
CA GLY A 37 4.47 -6.94 -17.81
C GLY A 37 4.10 -6.57 -16.37
N THR A 38 3.42 -7.49 -15.66
CA THR A 38 3.10 -7.37 -14.24
C THR A 38 3.72 -8.50 -13.45
N TRP A 39 4.06 -8.21 -12.20
CA TRP A 39 4.62 -9.13 -11.23
C TRP A 39 3.67 -9.27 -10.05
N LEU A 40 3.50 -10.49 -9.53
CA LEU A 40 2.81 -10.70 -8.27
C LEU A 40 3.77 -10.35 -7.13
N VAL A 41 3.39 -9.36 -6.32
CA VAL A 41 4.20 -8.84 -5.23
C VAL A 41 3.44 -8.98 -3.92
N ASN A 42 4.09 -9.54 -2.91
CA ASN A 42 3.60 -9.56 -1.54
C ASN A 42 4.27 -8.43 -0.74
N PHE A 43 3.44 -7.64 -0.06
CA PHE A 43 3.83 -6.52 0.81
C PHE A 43 3.64 -6.91 2.28
N PRO A 44 4.71 -7.26 3.02
CA PRO A 44 4.62 -7.73 4.40
C PRO A 44 4.33 -6.64 5.44
N GLN A 45 3.85 -7.08 6.61
CA GLN A 45 3.86 -6.32 7.88
C GLN A 45 4.93 -6.88 8.85
N CYS A 46 5.25 -6.17 9.94
CA CYS A 46 6.18 -6.72 10.93
C CYS A 46 5.48 -7.77 11.82
N GLY A 47 6.20 -8.86 12.13
CA GLY A 47 5.79 -9.83 13.14
C GLY A 47 4.83 -10.91 12.61
N GLU A 48 3.82 -11.24 13.41
CA GLU A 48 2.82 -12.28 13.10
C GLU A 48 1.54 -11.69 12.46
N GLU A 49 1.58 -10.42 12.07
CA GLU A 49 0.47 -9.79 11.36
C GLU A 49 0.34 -10.35 9.94
N ASP A 50 -0.89 -10.35 9.41
CA ASP A 50 -1.13 -10.67 8.00
C ASP A 50 -0.39 -9.66 7.11
N ASP A 51 0.03 -10.12 5.93
CA ASP A 51 0.61 -9.24 4.91
C ASP A 51 -0.41 -8.16 4.50
N ILE A 52 0.09 -6.96 4.15
CA ILE A 52 -0.76 -5.84 3.72
C ILE A 52 -1.58 -6.25 2.51
N ALA A 53 -0.91 -6.80 1.50
CA ALA A 53 -1.55 -7.33 0.32
C ALA A 53 -0.59 -8.19 -0.52
N GLU A 54 -1.17 -9.09 -1.30
CA GLU A 54 -0.51 -9.77 -2.42
C GLU A 54 -1.22 -9.37 -3.71
N ILE A 55 -0.56 -8.56 -4.57
CA ILE A 55 -1.19 -7.96 -5.75
C ILE A 55 -0.27 -7.95 -6.97
N SER A 56 -0.87 -7.90 -8.16
CA SER A 56 -0.14 -7.68 -9.41
C SER A 56 0.23 -6.20 -9.58
N VAL A 57 1.52 -5.93 -9.74
CA VAL A 57 2.08 -4.59 -9.97
C VAL A 57 2.79 -4.55 -11.32
N THR A 58 2.64 -3.46 -12.06
CA THR A 58 3.33 -3.30 -13.35
C THR A 58 4.84 -3.13 -13.10
N GLU A 59 5.67 -3.80 -13.90
CA GLU A 59 7.14 -3.75 -13.74
C GLU A 59 7.68 -2.32 -13.74
N ALA A 60 7.12 -1.43 -14.56
CA ALA A 60 7.51 -0.03 -14.64
C ALA A 60 7.28 0.78 -13.35
N ASP A 61 6.44 0.27 -12.44
CA ASP A 61 6.19 0.91 -11.14
C ASP A 61 7.03 0.30 -10.02
N LEU A 62 7.87 -0.70 -10.31
CA LEU A 62 8.71 -1.38 -9.32
C LEU A 62 10.18 -0.99 -9.49
N ALA A 63 10.87 -0.77 -8.38
CA ALA A 63 12.32 -0.68 -8.34
C ALA A 63 12.88 -1.84 -7.52
N VAL A 64 13.89 -2.54 -8.03
CA VAL A 64 14.58 -3.58 -7.26
C VAL A 64 15.44 -2.92 -6.17
N ILE A 65 15.30 -3.43 -4.94
CA ILE A 65 16.03 -2.97 -3.76
C ILE A 65 16.82 -4.14 -3.16
N PRO A 66 17.87 -3.90 -2.37
CA PRO A 66 18.70 -4.98 -1.83
C PRO A 66 18.03 -5.77 -0.70
N VAL A 67 17.16 -5.15 0.08
CA VAL A 67 16.50 -5.75 1.25
C VAL A 67 15.21 -5.02 1.56
N ILE A 68 14.21 -5.73 2.07
CA ILE A 68 12.94 -5.18 2.53
C ILE A 68 13.05 -4.80 4.01
N ASP A 69 12.46 -3.67 4.37
CA ASP A 69 12.20 -3.26 5.74
C ASP A 69 10.69 -3.11 5.95
N ALA A 70 10.06 -4.10 6.59
CA ALA A 70 8.62 -4.09 6.84
C ALA A 70 8.18 -2.91 7.73
N ALA A 71 9.09 -2.30 8.52
CA ALA A 71 8.75 -1.13 9.31
C ALA A 71 8.45 0.10 8.43
N ILE A 72 9.01 0.16 7.22
CA ILE A 72 8.68 1.18 6.22
C ILE A 72 7.21 1.02 5.80
N ASN A 73 6.78 -0.21 5.55
CA ASN A 73 5.39 -0.50 5.16
C ASN A 73 4.41 -0.07 6.26
N GLU A 74 4.71 -0.40 7.52
CA GLU A 74 3.88 0.00 8.66
C GLU A 74 3.82 1.52 8.82
N ALA A 75 4.95 2.20 8.70
CA ALA A 75 5.01 3.66 8.79
C ALA A 75 4.16 4.32 7.70
N ILE A 76 4.22 3.82 6.47
CA ILE A 76 3.41 4.32 5.36
C ILE A 76 1.93 4.01 5.60
N LYS A 77 1.59 2.77 5.95
CA LYS A 77 0.22 2.36 6.25
C LYS A 77 -0.41 3.24 7.34
N ALA A 78 0.32 3.47 8.44
CA ALA A 78 -0.14 4.32 9.53
C ALA A 78 -0.41 5.78 9.10
N GLN A 79 0.41 6.33 8.20
CA GLN A 79 0.20 7.68 7.66
C GLN A 79 -1.11 7.77 6.85
N PHE A 80 -1.37 6.79 5.97
CA PHE A 80 -2.59 6.77 5.17
C PHE A 80 -3.84 6.47 6.00
N ASP A 81 -3.77 5.53 6.95
CA ASP A 81 -4.85 5.23 7.89
C ASP A 81 -5.24 6.49 8.72
N ALA A 82 -4.26 7.30 9.12
CA ALA A 82 -4.50 8.54 9.84
C ALA A 82 -5.14 9.62 8.94
N LEU A 83 -4.74 9.70 7.68
CA LEU A 83 -5.31 10.63 6.70
C LEU A 83 -6.78 10.29 6.41
N GLU A 84 -7.13 9.01 6.26
CA GLU A 84 -8.51 8.56 6.05
C GLU A 84 -9.43 8.84 7.26
N LYS A 85 -8.90 8.70 8.48
CA LYS A 85 -9.64 9.05 9.70
C LYS A 85 -9.88 10.56 9.77
N THR A 86 -8.89 11.35 9.38
CA THR A 86 -8.97 12.81 9.36
C THR A 86 -9.99 13.29 8.33
N SER A 87 -9.97 12.75 7.11
CA SER A 87 -10.91 13.14 6.04
C SER A 87 -12.37 12.81 6.37
N LYS A 88 -12.64 11.66 7.00
CA LYS A 88 -13.98 11.31 7.51
C LYS A 88 -14.46 12.23 8.64
N SER A 89 -13.54 12.74 9.45
CA SER A 89 -13.87 13.65 10.56
C SER A 89 -14.30 15.05 10.09
N PHE A 90 -13.81 15.50 8.92
CA PHE A 90 -14.20 16.79 8.33
C PHE A 90 -15.56 16.74 7.59
N SER A 91 -16.01 15.56 7.15
CA SER A 91 -17.34 15.39 6.52
C SER A 91 -18.51 15.31 7.52
N GLY A 92 -18.25 15.48 8.82
CA GLY A 92 -19.21 15.24 9.90
C GLY A 92 -19.65 16.49 10.67
N GLN A 93 -19.66 17.69 10.08
CA GLN A 93 -20.12 18.88 10.78
C GLN A 93 -20.77 19.93 9.86
N ASP A 94 -22.01 19.66 9.45
CA ASP A 94 -23.00 20.67 9.04
C ASP A 94 -24.41 20.13 9.34
N ASP A 95 -24.69 19.76 10.60
CA ASP A 95 -26.07 19.72 11.09
C ASP A 95 -26.27 20.90 12.03
N LEU A 96 -26.31 22.10 11.44
CA LEU A 96 -26.79 23.33 12.06
C LEU A 96 -28.32 23.28 12.21
N SER A 97 -28.83 22.28 12.94
CA SER A 97 -30.23 22.29 13.42
C SER A 97 -30.35 22.95 14.81
N ASP A 98 -29.62 24.05 15.03
CA ASP A 98 -29.85 25.01 16.12
C ASP A 98 -30.84 26.13 15.68
N TYR A 99 -31.90 25.76 14.96
CA TYR A 99 -33.02 26.66 14.65
C TYR A 99 -34.33 25.87 14.53
N MET A 100 -34.89 25.44 15.66
CA MET A 100 -36.33 25.48 15.89
C MET A 100 -36.57 25.68 17.40
N VAL A 101 -36.75 26.95 17.78
CA VAL A 101 -37.63 27.52 18.82
C VAL A 101 -37.60 26.91 20.23
#